data_AF-A0A1Q9XIT6-F1
#
_entry.id   AF-A0A1Q9XIT6-F1
#
_cell.length_a   1.000
_cell.length_b   1.000
_cell.length_c   1.000
_cell.angle_alpha   90.00
_cell.angle_beta   90.00
_cell.angle_gamma   90.00
#
_symmetry.space_group_name_H-M   'P 1'
#
loop_
_entity.id
_entity.type
_entity.pdbx_description
1 polymer ?
#
loop_
_entity_poly.entity_id
_entity_poly.type
_entity_poly.pdbx_seq_one_letter_code
_entity_poly.pdbx_strand_id
1 'polypeptide(L)' 'MKAHTLDLTILELTRCLRAARALRSARKKSAGKRTPVEAGALQRCSMDLTRKLADLRQNR' A
#
# COMPACT_ATOMS: atom_id res chain seq x y z
N MET A 1 10.46 -20.26 3.71
CA MET A 1 9.35 -19.30 3.60
C MET A 1 8.06 -20.02 3.93
N LYS A 2 7.27 -19.55 4.90
CA LYS A 2 5.90 -20.02 5.02
C LYS A 2 5.12 -19.49 3.81
N ALA A 3 4.46 -20.35 3.04
CA ALA A 3 3.69 -19.94 1.85
C ALA A 3 2.71 -18.79 2.16
N HIS A 4 2.11 -18.83 3.36
CA HIS A 4 1.27 -17.77 3.89
C HIS A 4 1.92 -16.37 3.94
N THR A 5 3.24 -16.24 4.18
CA THR A 5 3.90 -14.93 4.26
C THR A 5 3.97 -14.28 2.86
N LEU A 6 4.16 -15.07 1.81
CA LEU A 6 4.14 -14.58 0.43
C LEU A 6 2.74 -14.13 0.03
N ASP A 7 1.72 -14.96 0.30
CA ASP A 7 0.33 -14.64 -0.03
C ASP A 7 -0.16 -13.37 0.69
N LEU A 8 0.16 -13.24 1.99
CA LEU A 8 -0.15 -12.03 2.76
C LEU A 8 0.56 -10.79 2.19
N THR A 9 1.78 -10.95 1.71
CA THR A 9 2.53 -9.84 1.08
C THR A 9 1.89 -9.43 -0.24
N ILE A 10 1.42 -10.38 -1.05
CA ILE A 10 0.70 -10.11 -2.31
C ILE A 10 -0.63 -9.38 -2.05
N LEU A 11 -1.37 -9.80 -1.03
CA LEU A 11 -2.60 -9.11 -0.62
C LEU A 11 -2.33 -7.67 -0.18
N GLU A 12 -1.29 -7.44 0.61
CA GLU A 12 -0.93 -6.09 1.08
C GLU A 12 -0.41 -5.21 -0.06
N LEU A 13 0.35 -5.79 -1.00
CA LEU A 13 0.79 -5.10 -2.21
C LEU A 13 -0.43 -4.64 -3.04
N THR A 14 -1.40 -5.52 -3.21
CA THR A 14 -2.65 -5.20 -3.93
C THR A 14 -3.40 -4.06 -3.25
N ARG A 15 -3.47 -4.05 -1.91
CA ARG A 15 -4.09 -2.97 -1.14
C ARG A 15 -3.36 -1.64 -1.34
N CYS A 16 -2.03 -1.64 -1.26
CA CYS A 16 -1.20 -0.46 -1.50
C CYS A 16 -1.41 0.11 -2.93
N LEU A 17 -1.42 -0.75 -3.94
CA LEU A 17 -1.69 -0.34 -5.33
C LEU A 17 -3.09 0.27 -5.52
N ARG A 18 -4.10 -0.27 -4.84
CA ARG A 18 -5.47 0.31 -4.84
C ARG A 18 -5.47 1.71 -4.21
N ALA A 19 -4.80 1.90 -3.07
CA ALA A 19 -4.68 3.20 -2.42
C ALA A 19 -3.93 4.22 -3.30
N ALA A 20 -2.87 3.79 -4.00
CA ALA A 20 -2.13 4.64 -4.94
C ALA A 20 -3.01 5.09 -6.13
N ARG A 21 -3.84 4.18 -6.68
CA ARG A 21 -4.81 4.51 -7.74
C ARG A 21 -5.89 5.47 -7.23
N ALA A 22 -6.36 5.29 -5.99
CA ALA A 22 -7.31 6.20 -5.37
C ALA A 22 -6.73 7.61 -5.21
N LEU A 23 -5.50 7.73 -4.69
CA LEU A 23 -4.81 9.02 -4.59
C LEU A 23 -4.61 9.69 -5.95
N ARG A 24 -4.18 8.93 -6.97
CA ARG A 24 -4.04 9.47 -8.33
C ARG A 24 -5.37 10.01 -8.87
N SER A 25 -6.46 9.27 -8.65
CA SER A 25 -7.80 9.65 -9.08
C SER A 25 -8.31 10.88 -8.32
N ALA A 26 -8.09 10.93 -7.00
CA ALA A 26 -8.45 12.06 -6.15
C ALA A 26 -7.69 13.32 -6.56
N ARG A 27 -6.37 13.23 -6.79
CA ARG A 27 -5.55 14.34 -7.30
C ARG A 27 -6.03 14.85 -8.66
N LYS A 28 -6.44 13.96 -9.56
CA LYS A 28 -7.01 14.36 -10.86
C LYS A 28 -8.32 15.14 -10.67
N LYS A 29 -9.21 14.64 -9.81
CA LYS A 29 -10.51 15.28 -9.50
C LYS A 29 -10.35 16.61 -8.77
N SER A 30 -9.36 16.72 -7.88
CA SER A 30 -9.07 17.93 -7.11
C SER A 30 -8.26 18.97 -7.89
N ALA A 31 -8.03 18.78 -9.19
CA ALA A 31 -7.17 19.62 -10.04
C ALA A 31 -5.77 19.82 -9.42
N GLY A 32 -5.19 18.76 -8.86
CA GLY A 32 -3.88 18.77 -8.23
C GLY A 32 -3.86 19.33 -6.80
N LYS A 33 -4.99 19.79 -6.25
CA LYS A 33 -5.08 20.23 -4.86
C LYS A 33 -4.83 19.08 -3.88
N ARG A 34 -4.45 19.44 -2.65
CA ARG A 34 -4.12 18.49 -1.58
C ARG A 34 -5.29 17.55 -1.27
N THR A 35 -4.98 16.27 -1.16
CA THR A 35 -5.91 15.15 -0.91
C THR A 35 -5.43 14.37 0.32
N PRO A 36 -5.59 14.95 1.53
CA PRO A 36 -4.93 14.44 2.74
C PRO A 36 -5.45 13.05 3.15
N VAL A 37 -6.71 12.74 2.86
CA VAL A 37 -7.33 11.45 3.19
C VAL A 37 -6.67 10.32 2.41
N GLU A 38 -6.62 10.44 1.08
CA GLU A 38 -6.04 9.43 0.20
C GLU A 38 -4.52 9.37 0.34
N ALA A 39 -3.86 10.52 0.57
CA ALA A 39 -2.43 10.56 0.84
C ALA A 39 -2.08 9.81 2.14
N GLY A 40 -2.85 10.04 3.21
CA GLY A 40 -2.69 9.33 4.47
C GLY A 40 -3.03 7.83 4.34
N ALA A 41 -4.04 7.48 3.55
CA ALA A 41 -4.39 6.09 3.27
C ALA A 41 -3.25 5.34 2.55
N LEU A 42 -2.65 5.97 1.52
CA LEU A 42 -1.49 5.43 0.83
C LEU A 42 -0.29 5.28 1.78
N GLN A 43 -0.02 6.28 2.61
CA GLN A 43 1.10 6.24 3.55
C GLN A 43 0.99 5.06 4.52
N ARG A 44 -0.20 4.82 5.09
CA ARG A 44 -0.44 3.66 5.97
C ARG A 44 -0.23 2.32 5.23
N CYS A 45 -0.85 2.16 4.06
CA CYS A 45 -0.70 0.94 3.27
C CYS A 45 0.77 0.70 2.85
N SER A 46 1.52 1.77 2.55
CA SER A 46 2.93 1.68 2.22
C SER A 46 3.75 1.16 3.41
N MET A 47 3.50 1.66 4.62
CA MET A 47 4.20 1.20 5.82
C MET A 47 3.91 -0.27 6.15
N ASP A 48 2.66 -0.69 6.00
CA ASP A 48 2.26 -2.08 6.26
C ASP A 48 2.87 -3.04 5.23
N LEU A 49 2.90 -2.64 3.96
CA LEU A 49 3.61 -3.38 2.91
C LEU A 49 5.11 -3.47 3.20
N THR A 50 5.75 -2.37 3.63
CA THR A 50 7.18 -2.39 3.99
C THR A 50 7.46 -3.36 5.13
N ARG A 51 6.60 -3.42 6.15
CA ARG A 51 6.70 -4.41 7.23
C ARG A 51 6.61 -5.85 6.70
N LYS A 52 5.61 -6.14 5.87
CA LYS A 52 5.45 -7.49 5.28
C LYS A 52 6.60 -7.91 4.38
N LEU A 53 7.13 -6.98 3.59
CA LEU A 53 8.32 -7.24 2.77
C LEU A 53 9.56 -7.51 3.63
N ALA A 54 9.70 -6.85 4.78
CA ALA A 54 10.78 -7.13 5.72
C ALA A 54 10.63 -8.54 6.33
N ASP A 55 9.42 -8.91 6.75
CA ASP A 55 9.13 -10.27 7.25
C ASP A 55 9.45 -11.34 6.20
N LEU A 56 9.03 -11.10 4.94
CA LEU A 56 9.27 -11.99 3.81
C LEU A 56 10.78 -12.18 3.55
N ARG A 57 11.56 -11.08 3.57
CA ARG A 57 13.03 -11.13 3.39
C ARG A 57 13.73 -11.90 4.53
N GLN A 58 13.15 -11.90 5.72
CA GLN A 58 13.68 -12.60 6.88
C GLN A 58 13.18 -14.06 6.97
N ASN A 59 12.40 -14.54 5.99
CA ASN A 59 11.79 -15.88 5.99
C ASN A 59 10.92 -16.17 7.24
N ARG A 60 10.35 -15.13 7.86
CA ARG A 60 9.53 -15.24 9.08
C ARG A 60 8.06 -15.57 8.79
#